data_AF-A0A6H5GMH7-F1
#
_entry.id   AF-A0A6H5GMH7-F1
#
_cell.length_a   1.000
_cell.length_b   1.000
_cell.length_c   1.000
_cell.angle_alpha   90.00
_cell.angle_beta   90.00
_cell.angle_gamma   90.00
#
_symmetry.space_group_name_H-M   'P 1'
#
loop_
_entity.id
_entity.type
_entity.pdbx_description
1 polymer ?
#
loop_
_entity_poly.entity_id
_entity_poly.type
_entity_poly.pdbx_seq_one_letter_code
_entity_poly.pdbx_strand_id
1 'polypeptide(L)'
;MYGGRVTDDYDKRLLTTFCSFWFTEDTLDESFTFYKGYPQLRYKNKEEYLEEIAKLPDFDDPFVLGLHPNANITIIVHYDSTFIISTHT
;
A
#
# COMPACT_ATOMS: atom_id res chain seq x y z
N MET A 1 -1.12 17.55 -2.48
CA MET A 1 0.24 17.93 -2.04
C MET A 1 0.61 17.12 -0.81
N TYR A 2 1.51 16.14 -0.93
CA TYR A 2 1.98 15.31 0.19
C TYR A 2 3.33 15.80 0.78
N GLY A 3 4.00 16.78 0.16
CA GLY A 3 5.34 17.25 0.56
C GLY A 3 5.41 18.28 1.69
N GLY A 4 4.27 18.78 2.21
CA GLY A 4 4.26 19.87 3.21
C GLY A 4 4.69 19.46 4.63
N ARG A 5 4.76 18.14 4.91
CA ARG A 5 5.22 17.58 6.19
C ARG A 5 6.47 16.70 6.06
N VAL A 6 7.03 16.61 4.86
CA VAL A 6 8.20 15.77 4.58
C VAL A 6 9.45 16.61 4.79
N THR A 7 10.12 16.39 5.92
CA THR A 7 11.32 17.14 6.31
C THR A 7 12.61 16.55 5.76
N ASP A 8 12.64 15.25 5.42
CA ASP A 8 13.83 14.59 4.88
C ASP A 8 13.86 14.56 3.34
N ASP A 9 15.05 14.71 2.77
CA ASP A 9 15.22 14.78 1.31
C ASP A 9 15.11 13.41 0.63
N TYR A 10 15.39 12.31 1.35
CA TYR A 10 15.17 10.97 0.82
C TYR A 10 13.67 10.63 0.76
N ASP A 11 12.89 11.02 1.75
CA ASP A 11 11.43 10.84 1.74
C ASP A 11 10.78 11.63 0.59
N LYS A 12 11.24 12.85 0.30
CA LYS A 12 10.77 13.62 -0.86
C LYS A 12 11.08 12.90 -2.16
N ARG A 13 12.30 12.38 -2.32
CA ARG A 13 12.71 11.64 -3.51
C ARG A 13 11.91 10.36 -3.68
N LEU A 14 11.66 9.63 -2.58
CA LEU A 14 10.81 8.45 -2.57
C LEU A 14 9.40 8.80 -3.03
N LEU A 15 8.79 9.82 -2.42
CA LEU A 15 7.44 10.28 -2.75
C LEU A 15 7.33 10.72 -4.22
N THR A 16 8.29 11.48 -4.73
CA THR A 16 8.31 11.90 -6.15
C THR A 16 8.43 10.69 -7.08
N THR A 17 9.25 9.70 -6.73
CA THR A 17 9.41 8.48 -7.52
C THR A 17 8.11 7.67 -7.54
N PHE A 18 7.48 7.48 -6.38
CA PHE A 18 6.18 6.84 -6.29
C PHE A 18 5.12 7.56 -7.13
N CYS A 19 5.03 8.89 -7.01
CA CYS A 19 4.11 9.67 -7.84
C CYS A 19 4.38 9.49 -9.34
N SER A 20 5.65 9.53 -9.76
CA SER A 20 5.99 9.37 -11.19
C SER A 20 5.64 7.98 -11.74
N PHE A 21 5.62 6.96 -10.89
CA PHE A 21 5.30 5.58 -11.29
C PHE A 21 3.79 5.34 -11.32
N TRP A 22 3.08 5.80 -10.28
CA TRP A 22 1.64 5.56 -10.11
C TRP A 22 0.73 6.55 -10.84
N PHE A 23 1.25 7.70 -11.29
CA PHE A 23 0.48 8.68 -12.07
C PHE A 23 0.97 8.72 -13.53
N THR A 24 0.82 7.58 -14.21
CA THR A 24 1.12 7.43 -15.65
C THR A 24 -0.14 7.05 -16.41
N GLU A 25 -0.20 7.31 -17.72
CA GLU A 25 -1.36 6.91 -18.54
C GLU A 25 -1.55 5.39 -18.55
N ASP A 26 -0.47 4.61 -18.38
CA ASP A 26 -0.51 3.15 -18.29
C ASP A 26 -1.33 2.65 -17.07
N THR A 27 -1.33 3.42 -15.97
CA THR A 27 -2.16 3.13 -14.78
C THR A 27 -3.64 3.48 -14.98
N LEU A 28 -4.01 3.99 -16.16
CA LEU A 28 -5.38 4.26 -16.58
C LEU A 28 -5.83 3.29 -17.68
N ASP A 29 -5.07 2.22 -17.96
CA ASP A 29 -5.53 1.12 -18.81
C ASP A 29 -6.52 0.23 -18.04
N GLU A 30 -7.48 -0.41 -18.72
CA GLU A 30 -8.40 -1.36 -18.08
C GLU A 30 -7.73 -2.71 -17.77
N SER A 31 -6.63 -3.02 -18.46
CA SER A 31 -5.80 -4.20 -18.20
C SER A 31 -4.78 -3.99 -17.07
N PHE A 32 -4.67 -2.77 -16.54
CA PHE A 32 -3.73 -2.47 -15.46
C PHE A 32 -4.12 -3.17 -14.16
N THR A 33 -3.12 -3.77 -13.53
CA THR A 33 -3.26 -4.48 -12.25
C THR A 33 -2.14 -4.00 -11.33
N PHE A 34 -2.50 -3.50 -10.15
CA PHE A 34 -1.56 -2.96 -9.16
C PHE A 34 -0.62 -4.05 -8.62
N TYR A 35 -1.20 -5.20 -8.32
CA TYR A 35 -0.53 -6.41 -7.88
C TYR A 35 -1.42 -7.61 -8.16
N LYS A 36 -0.89 -8.84 -8.21
CA LYS A 36 -1.71 -10.04 -8.44
C LYS A 36 -2.86 -10.10 -7.42
N GLY A 37 -4.11 -10.00 -7.90
CA GLY A 37 -5.31 -9.95 -7.06
C GLY A 37 -5.87 -8.54 -6.78
N TYR A 38 -5.18 -7.48 -7.21
CA TYR A 38 -5.57 -6.08 -7.08
C TYR A 38 -5.69 -5.42 -8.46
N PRO A 39 -6.76 -5.74 -9.23
CA PRO A 39 -7.02 -5.10 -10.51
C PRO A 39 -7.41 -3.64 -10.31
N GLN A 40 -7.34 -2.85 -11.38
CA GLN A 40 -7.92 -1.51 -11.34
C GLN A 40 -9.44 -1.58 -11.24
N LEU A 41 -9.97 -1.07 -10.12
CA LEU A 41 -11.40 -0.99 -9.89
C LEU A 41 -11.99 0.21 -10.64
N ARG A 42 -13.03 -0.03 -11.44
CA ARG A 42 -13.75 1.00 -12.21
C ARG A 42 -15.24 0.88 -11.96
N TYR A 43 -15.71 1.58 -10.93
CA TYR A 43 -17.13 1.74 -10.64
C TYR A 43 -17.59 3.17 -10.90
N LYS A 44 -18.88 3.32 -11.18
CA LYS A 44 -19.51 4.63 -11.41
C LYS A 44 -19.92 5.28 -10.09
N ASN A 45 -20.27 4.47 -9.09
CA ASN A 45 -20.73 4.94 -7.80
C ASN A 45 -19.70 4.64 -6.72
N LYS A 46 -19.70 5.47 -5.68
CA LYS A 46 -18.79 5.33 -4.54
C LYS A 46 -19.08 4.05 -3.74
N GLU A 47 -20.35 3.69 -3.63
CA GLU A 47 -20.84 2.56 -2.84
C GLU A 47 -20.23 1.25 -3.32
N GLU A 48 -20.12 1.08 -4.64
CA GLU A 48 -19.50 -0.09 -5.27
C GLU A 48 -18.01 -0.23 -4.89
N TYR A 49 -17.27 0.89 -4.81
CA TYR A 49 -15.88 0.86 -4.32
C TYR A 49 -15.81 0.42 -2.85
N LEU A 50 -16.73 0.89 -2.00
CA LEU A 50 -16.73 0.55 -0.58
C LEU A 50 -17.04 -0.94 -0.37
N GLU A 51 -17.96 -1.50 -1.14
CA GLU A 51 -18.29 -2.92 -1.09
C GLU A 51 -17.11 -3.81 -1.49
N GLU A 52 -16.35 -3.42 -2.52
CA GLU A 52 -15.17 -4.16 -2.93
C GLU A 52 -14.01 -4.04 -1.95
N ILE A 53 -13.79 -2.84 -1.40
CA ILE A 53 -12.79 -2.64 -0.33
C ILE A 53 -13.12 -3.52 0.88
N ALA A 54 -14.40 -3.68 1.22
CA ALA A 54 -14.83 -4.54 2.32
C ALA A 54 -14.63 -6.04 2.06
N LYS A 55 -14.43 -6.47 0.80
CA LYS A 55 -14.12 -7.86 0.43
C LYS A 55 -12.63 -8.16 0.47
N LEU A 56 -11.77 -7.15 0.58
CA LEU A 56 -10.33 -7.34 0.66
C LEU A 56 -9.96 -8.06 1.97
N PRO A 57 -8.90 -8.89 1.96
CA PRO A 57 -8.45 -9.56 3.16
C PRO A 57 -7.94 -8.57 4.21
N ASP A 58 -8.15 -8.88 5.50
CA ASP A 58 -7.62 -8.07 6.61
C ASP A 58 -6.08 -8.04 6.67
N PHE A 59 -5.44 -9.03 6.02
CA PHE A 59 -3.99 -9.16 5.94
C PHE A 59 -3.56 -9.22 4.47
N ASP A 60 -2.93 -8.14 4.02
CA ASP A 60 -2.34 -8.07 2.68
C ASP A 60 -1.02 -8.86 2.61
N ASP A 61 -0.72 -9.39 1.43
CA ASP A 61 0.58 -9.98 1.16
C ASP A 61 1.66 -8.86 1.19
N PRO A 62 2.74 -9.00 1.98
CA PRO A 62 3.80 -8.01 2.09
C PRO A 62 4.48 -7.66 0.74
N PHE A 63 4.39 -8.54 -0.26
CA PHE A 63 4.88 -8.27 -1.61
C PHE A 63 4.06 -7.22 -2.37
N VAL A 64 2.82 -6.95 -1.96
CA VAL A 64 1.92 -5.94 -2.57
C VAL A 64 2.55 -4.54 -2.51
N LEU A 65 3.36 -4.26 -1.50
CA LEU A 65 4.02 -2.96 -1.32
C LEU A 65 5.31 -2.80 -2.15
N GLY A 66 5.70 -3.80 -2.96
CA GLY A 66 6.94 -3.78 -3.73
C GLY A 66 8.21 -3.84 -2.87
N LEU A 67 8.06 -4.21 -1.60
CA LEU A 67 9.17 -4.32 -0.66
C LEU A 67 9.83 -5.70 -0.76
N HIS A 68 11.15 -5.74 -0.59
CA HIS A 68 11.86 -7.01 -0.48
C HIS A 68 11.33 -7.79 0.73
N PRO A 69 11.20 -9.12 0.67
CA PRO A 69 10.69 -9.94 1.78
C PRO A 69 11.50 -9.81 3.10
N ASN A 70 12.68 -9.18 3.07
CA ASN A 70 13.43 -8.85 4.27
C ASN A 70 12.83 -7.67 5.05
N ALA A 71 12.16 -6.72 4.38
CA ALA A 71 11.43 -5.65 5.03
C ALA A 71 10.20 -6.19 5.79
N ASN A 72 9.61 -7.27 5.29
CA ASN A 72 8.52 -7.98 5.95
C ASN A 72 8.97 -8.58 7.30
N ILE A 73 10.19 -9.11 7.41
CA ILE A 73 10.72 -9.62 8.68
C ILE A 73 10.76 -8.51 9.73
N THR A 74 11.26 -7.32 9.37
CA THR A 74 11.31 -6.17 10.29
C THR A 74 9.91 -5.75 10.74
N ILE A 75 8.94 -5.76 9.82
CA ILE A 75 7.54 -5.43 10.12
C ILE A 75 6.93 -6.47 11.05
N ILE A 76 7.03 -7.76 10.73
CA ILE A 76 6.49 -8.88 11.54
C ILE A 76 7.11 -8.88 12.93
N VAL A 77 8.43 -8.76 13.03
CA VAL A 77 9.14 -8.73 14.32
C VAL A 77 8.69 -7.54 15.18
N HIS A 78 8.41 -6.38 14.56
CA HIS A 78 7.88 -5.22 15.28
C HIS A 78 6.46 -5.46 15.80
N TYR A 79 5.55 -5.95 14.94
CA TYR A 79 4.17 -6.27 15.34
C TYR A 79 4.10 -7.35 16.41
N ASP A 80 4.89 -8.42 16.28
CA ASP A 80 5.01 -9.47 17.29
C ASP A 80 5.45 -8.83 18.61
N SER A 81 6.55 -8.06 18.62
CA SER A 81 7.07 -7.41 19.83
C SER A 81 6.00 -6.55 20.53
N THR A 82 5.23 -5.76 19.78
CA THR A 82 4.14 -4.95 20.36
C THR A 82 2.98 -5.80 20.90
N PHE A 83 2.63 -6.89 20.23
CA PHE A 83 1.60 -7.82 20.68
C PHE A 83 2.00 -8.52 21.97
N ILE A 84 3.25 -9.00 22.11
CA ILE A 84 3.72 -9.68 23.33
C ILE A 84 3.65 -8.75 24.54
N ILE A 85 4.03 -7.47 24.36
CA ILE A 85 4.00 -6.45 25.42
C ILE A 85 2.55 -6.15 25.86
N SER A 86 1.60 -6.14 24.92
CA SER A 86 0.18 -5.94 25.19
C SER A 86 -0.48 -7.12 25.93
N THR A 87 -0.01 -8.35 25.73
CA THR A 87 -0.60 -9.55 26.37
C THR A 87 -0.05 -9.83 27.77
N HIS A 88 1.02 -9.13 28.17
CA HIS A 88 1.70 -9.31 29.46
C HIS A 88 1.52 -8.14 30.45
N THR A 89 0.59 -7.21 30.19
CA THR A 89 0.14 -6.16 31.13
C THR A 89 -1.35 -6.29 31.37
#